data_AF-A0AAJ1MLZ2-F1
#
_entry.id   AF-A0AAJ1MLZ2-F1
#
_cell.length_a   1.000
_cell.length_b   1.000
_cell.length_c   1.000
_cell.angle_alpha   90.00
_cell.angle_beta   90.00
_cell.angle_gamma   90.00
#
_symmetry.space_group_name_H-M   'P 1'
#
loop_
_entity.id
_entity.type
_entity.pdbx_description
1 polymer ?
#
loop_
_entity_poly.entity_id
_entity_poly.type
_entity_poly.pdbx_seq_one_letter_code
_entity_poly.pdbx_strand_id
1 'polypeptide(L)'
;MNLKDIFFGHHDKKRIQVPRALLSSLAAAVLDYLTMILLVEFLKVNPLTAGTISMLLGLVFVYFAGRLWIYPPVPGYAVGAEAIFFAAISFLGAGIHTVALSLGLNYLPLHYVVIKAAASTLMFCWNFSMRRIVNVMIRRAHEKREEALGKYSILFPRHRGRRTFSRILLRIVLPIAFKVKISGKKDWKALGPVVVAGNHSGFVEILFMIAYGPKYLELLAAGDLPLDPRFTSITKLYNFIPVNRGNVDRKAFTACVDVLKQGGYIGLFPEGGIWEVEQSDAQKGVSWIAQLADVPVVPVGVGGLHNIGASFKKLKRPVITVGFGEPVPPPKAEEGQSRKAALKEHVGQVMNGIVSAIPEDLREVLKKPVYEKYSFGIETEAGEDLSEMLPNGESLSLFMFKPVLVNTFKINLKLKVDALQQLDKSPKGGEFALAVDEIMSYLDVNHHFFNYRFGPHKGAEIKSALLELGEAGRKYEDCPLNLTFKREYRMEDSAEELTEILP
;
A
#
# COMPACT_ATOMS: atom_id res chain seq x y z
N MET A 1 -40.55 16.93 -32.93
CA MET A 1 -39.55 15.92 -32.53
C MET A 1 -40.15 14.56 -32.82
N ASN A 2 -39.47 13.67 -33.55
CA ASN A 2 -40.06 12.39 -33.93
C ASN A 2 -40.10 11.45 -32.69
N LEU A 3 -41.16 10.66 -32.53
CA LEU A 3 -41.29 9.65 -31.47
C LEU A 3 -40.08 8.71 -31.45
N LYS A 4 -39.54 8.36 -32.63
CA LYS A 4 -38.31 7.55 -32.74
C LYS A 4 -37.11 8.18 -32.01
N ASP A 5 -36.96 9.51 -32.08
CA ASP A 5 -35.87 10.21 -31.38
C ASP A 5 -36.05 10.20 -29.86
N ILE A 6 -37.31 10.22 -29.39
CA ILE A 6 -37.63 10.15 -27.97
C ILE A 6 -37.31 8.77 -27.42
N PHE A 7 -37.62 7.68 -28.12
CA PHE A 7 -37.37 6.34 -27.59
C PHE A 7 -35.94 5.83 -27.82
N PHE A 8 -35.33 6.18 -28.97
CA PHE A 8 -34.05 5.60 -29.42
C PHE A 8 -32.94 6.64 -29.70
N GLY A 9 -33.23 7.93 -29.57
CA GLY A 9 -32.23 8.99 -29.81
C GLY A 9 -31.14 9.06 -28.74
N HIS A 10 -30.05 9.76 -29.08
CA HIS A 10 -28.86 9.90 -28.22
C HIS A 10 -29.17 10.59 -26.89
N HIS A 11 -28.60 10.05 -25.80
CA HIS A 11 -28.92 10.43 -24.43
C HIS A 11 -28.44 11.83 -24.02
N ASP A 12 -27.56 12.50 -24.77
CA ASP A 12 -26.90 13.73 -24.30
C ASP A 12 -27.79 14.99 -24.34
N LYS A 13 -28.81 15.02 -25.20
CA LYS A 13 -29.60 16.24 -25.48
C LYS A 13 -30.73 16.44 -24.47
N LYS A 14 -30.82 17.64 -23.86
CA LYS A 14 -31.91 18.04 -22.92
C LYS A 14 -33.31 17.72 -23.48
N ARG A 15 -33.52 18.03 -24.76
CA ARG A 15 -34.78 17.83 -25.47
C ARG A 15 -35.24 16.36 -25.52
N ILE A 16 -34.33 15.40 -25.37
CA ILE A 16 -34.62 13.96 -25.33
C ILE A 16 -34.78 13.49 -23.87
N GLN A 17 -33.95 13.99 -22.95
CA GLN A 17 -33.98 13.57 -21.54
C GLN A 17 -35.26 13.97 -20.80
N VAL A 18 -35.78 15.19 -21.03
CA VAL A 18 -36.96 15.69 -20.29
C VAL A 18 -38.20 14.83 -20.58
N PRO A 19 -38.58 14.53 -21.83
CA PRO A 19 -39.71 13.65 -22.12
C PRO A 19 -39.55 12.23 -21.55
N ARG A 20 -38.35 11.63 -21.64
CA ARG A 20 -38.10 10.31 -21.05
C ARG A 20 -38.23 10.31 -19.52
N ALA A 21 -37.77 11.37 -18.86
CA ALA A 21 -37.89 11.51 -17.42
C ALA A 21 -39.35 11.66 -16.98
N LEU A 22 -40.16 12.42 -17.74
CA LEU A 22 -41.60 12.53 -17.49
C LEU A 22 -42.31 11.18 -17.66
N LEU A 23 -42.04 10.46 -18.77
CA LEU A 23 -42.60 9.14 -19.01
C LEU A 23 -42.21 8.12 -17.92
N SER A 24 -40.93 8.13 -17.54
CA SER A 24 -40.44 7.28 -16.45
C SER A 24 -41.07 7.61 -15.11
N SER A 25 -41.28 8.90 -14.80
CA SER A 25 -41.91 9.31 -13.54
C SER A 25 -43.39 8.95 -13.50
N LEU A 26 -44.09 9.05 -14.63
CA LEU A 26 -45.47 8.60 -14.76
C LEU A 26 -45.57 7.08 -14.58
N ALA A 27 -44.71 6.32 -15.24
CA ALA A 27 -44.65 4.87 -15.09
C ALA A 27 -44.33 4.45 -13.64
N ALA A 28 -43.43 5.18 -12.97
CA ALA A 28 -43.12 4.95 -11.56
C ALA A 28 -44.33 5.21 -10.66
N ALA A 29 -45.10 6.26 -10.93
CA ALA A 29 -46.33 6.55 -10.18
C ALA A 29 -47.38 5.46 -10.38
N VAL A 30 -47.55 4.96 -11.61
CA VAL A 30 -48.46 3.82 -11.89
C VAL A 30 -47.99 2.56 -11.15
N LEU A 31 -46.69 2.26 -11.20
CA LEU A 31 -46.10 1.13 -10.49
C LEU A 31 -46.30 1.24 -8.98
N ASP A 32 -46.11 2.43 -8.41
CA ASP A 32 -46.33 2.71 -7.00
C ASP A 32 -47.79 2.43 -6.61
N TYR A 33 -48.76 3.00 -7.33
CA TYR A 33 -50.19 2.78 -7.07
C TYR A 33 -50.60 1.31 -7.19
N LEU A 34 -50.20 0.63 -8.27
CA LEU A 34 -50.54 -0.79 -8.48
C LEU A 34 -49.92 -1.68 -7.40
N THR A 35 -48.68 -1.40 -7.01
CA THR A 35 -47.99 -2.13 -5.93
C THR A 35 -48.69 -1.92 -4.60
N MET A 36 -49.07 -0.69 -4.28
CA MET A 36 -49.80 -0.39 -3.04
C MET A 36 -51.15 -1.13 -3.00
N ILE A 37 -51.93 -1.10 -4.08
CA ILE A 37 -53.20 -1.83 -4.20
C ILE A 37 -52.99 -3.33 -4.00
N LEU A 38 -52.00 -3.91 -4.69
CA LEU A 38 -51.68 -5.34 -4.56
C LEU A 38 -51.36 -5.73 -3.11
N LEU A 39 -50.49 -4.95 -2.45
CA LEU A 39 -50.06 -5.22 -1.09
C LEU A 39 -51.21 -5.09 -0.07
N VAL A 40 -52.06 -4.08 -0.21
CA VAL A 40 -53.15 -3.81 0.73
C VAL A 40 -54.35 -4.72 0.49
N GLU A 41 -54.82 -4.81 -0.76
CA GLU A 41 -56.08 -5.49 -1.07
C GLU A 41 -55.92 -7.01 -1.12
N PHE A 42 -54.82 -7.50 -1.70
CA PHE A 42 -54.61 -8.93 -1.93
C PHE A 42 -53.74 -9.57 -0.85
N LEU A 43 -52.68 -8.89 -0.42
CA LEU A 43 -51.72 -9.43 0.55
C LEU A 43 -51.96 -8.96 1.99
N LYS A 44 -52.98 -8.10 2.22
CA LYS A 44 -53.40 -7.60 3.54
C LYS A 44 -52.26 -6.97 4.36
N VAL A 45 -51.25 -6.43 3.68
CA VAL A 45 -50.16 -5.67 4.30
C VAL A 45 -50.72 -4.35 4.82
N ASN A 46 -50.24 -3.90 5.98
CA ASN A 46 -50.63 -2.61 6.55
C ASN A 46 -50.38 -1.46 5.54
N PRO A 47 -51.33 -0.52 5.35
CA PRO A 47 -51.20 0.56 4.36
C PRO A 47 -49.93 1.41 4.47
N LEU A 48 -49.43 1.66 5.69
CA LEU A 48 -48.20 2.44 5.89
C LEU A 48 -46.97 1.67 5.36
N THR A 49 -46.90 0.38 5.68
CA THR A 49 -45.83 -0.52 5.21
C THR A 49 -45.92 -0.70 3.69
N ALA A 50 -47.13 -0.90 3.17
CA ALA A 50 -47.38 -1.04 1.74
C ALA A 50 -46.96 0.21 0.96
N GLY A 51 -47.33 1.40 1.43
CA GLY A 51 -46.94 2.67 0.80
C GLY A 51 -45.43 2.93 0.86
N THR A 52 -44.75 2.49 1.93
CA THR A 52 -43.28 2.58 2.01
C THR A 52 -42.62 1.66 0.99
N ILE A 53 -43.09 0.41 0.87
CA ILE A 53 -42.55 -0.56 -0.09
C ILE A 53 -42.78 -0.09 -1.54
N SER A 54 -43.99 0.36 -1.87
CA SER A 54 -44.33 0.81 -3.22
C SER A 54 -43.52 2.04 -3.63
N MET A 55 -43.32 2.98 -2.70
CA MET A 55 -42.50 4.18 -2.94
C MET A 55 -41.04 3.82 -3.19
N LEU A 56 -40.48 2.90 -2.39
CA LEU A 56 -39.11 2.42 -2.60
C LEU A 56 -38.97 1.72 -3.96
N LEU A 57 -39.95 0.91 -4.36
CA LEU A 57 -39.97 0.24 -5.66
C LEU A 57 -40.03 1.26 -6.82
N GLY A 58 -40.85 2.29 -6.70
CA GLY A 58 -40.91 3.40 -7.65
C GLY A 58 -39.58 4.15 -7.77
N LEU A 59 -38.91 4.44 -6.64
CA LEU A 59 -37.58 5.06 -6.63
C LEU A 59 -36.53 4.19 -7.31
N VAL A 60 -36.53 2.88 -7.05
CA VAL A 60 -35.64 1.92 -7.72
C VAL A 60 -35.90 1.90 -9.23
N PHE A 61 -37.16 1.89 -9.66
CA PHE A 61 -37.52 1.97 -11.08
C PHE A 61 -36.99 3.25 -11.73
N VAL A 62 -37.23 4.43 -11.13
CA VAL A 62 -36.73 5.72 -11.65
C VAL A 62 -35.21 5.74 -11.69
N TYR A 63 -34.52 5.12 -10.72
CA TYR A 63 -33.07 4.98 -10.77
C TYR A 63 -32.61 4.20 -12.01
N PHE A 64 -33.16 3.00 -12.24
CA PHE A 64 -32.76 2.17 -13.38
C PHE A 64 -33.18 2.76 -14.73
N ALA A 65 -34.38 3.29 -14.86
CA ALA A 65 -34.82 3.99 -16.06
C ALA A 65 -33.90 5.19 -16.37
N GLY A 66 -33.50 5.91 -15.32
CA GLY A 66 -32.51 6.99 -15.42
C GLY A 66 -31.19 6.53 -16.03
N ARG A 67 -30.68 5.39 -15.56
CA ARG A 67 -29.36 4.85 -15.93
C ARG A 67 -29.34 4.17 -17.29
N LEU A 68 -30.42 3.44 -17.62
CA LEU A 68 -30.49 2.62 -18.83
C LEU A 68 -31.07 3.39 -20.02
N TRP A 69 -31.87 4.43 -19.78
CA TRP A 69 -32.66 5.04 -20.83
C TRP A 69 -32.61 6.57 -20.87
N ILE A 70 -32.59 7.26 -19.72
CA ILE A 70 -32.67 8.73 -19.70
C ILE A 70 -31.29 9.37 -19.90
N TYR A 71 -30.32 9.03 -19.05
CA TYR A 71 -29.02 9.70 -19.01
C TYR A 71 -27.92 8.88 -19.69
N PRO A 72 -26.86 9.53 -20.19
CA PRO A 72 -25.68 8.83 -20.67
C PRO A 72 -25.03 7.97 -19.56
N PRO A 73 -24.43 6.82 -19.90
CA PRO A 73 -23.82 5.95 -18.92
C PRO A 73 -22.65 6.65 -18.21
N VAL A 74 -22.56 6.42 -16.90
CA VAL A 74 -21.40 6.82 -16.09
C VAL A 74 -20.39 5.66 -16.05
N PRO A 75 -19.10 5.94 -15.84
CA PRO A 75 -18.08 4.90 -15.71
C PRO A 75 -18.39 3.92 -14.56
N GLY A 76 -17.99 2.66 -14.73
CA GLY A 76 -18.32 1.57 -13.81
C GLY A 76 -17.92 1.82 -12.35
N TYR A 77 -16.79 2.51 -12.10
CA TYR A 77 -16.37 2.83 -10.74
C TYR A 77 -17.21 3.92 -10.06
N ALA A 78 -17.96 4.73 -10.81
CA ALA A 78 -18.74 5.84 -10.28
C ALA A 78 -20.21 5.46 -9.98
N VAL A 79 -20.60 4.24 -10.31
CA VAL A 79 -21.97 3.73 -10.19
C VAL A 79 -22.49 3.80 -8.76
N GLY A 80 -21.68 3.37 -7.78
CA GLY A 80 -22.08 3.46 -6.37
C GLY A 80 -22.25 4.90 -5.90
N ALA A 81 -21.37 5.80 -6.32
CA ALA A 81 -21.48 7.22 -5.99
C ALA A 81 -22.73 7.86 -6.63
N GLU A 82 -23.01 7.54 -7.89
CA GLU A 82 -24.23 7.98 -8.59
C GLU A 82 -25.49 7.54 -7.84
N ALA A 83 -25.55 6.28 -7.38
CA ALA A 83 -26.67 5.75 -6.60
C ALA A 83 -26.85 6.48 -5.26
N ILE A 84 -25.76 6.75 -4.54
CA ILE A 84 -25.79 7.50 -3.28
C ILE A 84 -26.31 8.93 -3.51
N PHE A 85 -25.81 9.62 -4.55
CA PHE A 85 -26.31 10.94 -4.91
C PHE A 85 -27.78 10.89 -5.32
N PHE A 86 -28.21 9.89 -6.08
CA PHE A 86 -29.62 9.71 -6.44
C PHE A 86 -30.50 9.58 -5.19
N ALA A 87 -30.12 8.75 -4.22
CA ALA A 87 -30.86 8.57 -2.99
C ALA A 87 -30.95 9.88 -2.19
N ALA A 88 -29.82 10.58 -2.03
CA ALA A 88 -29.78 11.87 -1.32
C ALA A 88 -30.63 12.96 -2.02
N ILE A 89 -30.54 13.06 -3.35
CA ILE A 89 -31.33 14.00 -4.15
C ILE A 89 -32.82 13.70 -4.01
N SER A 90 -33.20 12.41 -4.10
CA SER A 90 -34.60 11.97 -4.01
C SER A 90 -35.18 12.25 -2.63
N PHE A 91 -34.40 12.02 -1.57
CA PHE A 91 -34.80 12.35 -0.20
C PHE A 91 -35.03 13.85 -0.02
N LEU A 92 -34.09 14.70 -0.48
CA LEU A 92 -34.26 16.15 -0.45
C LEU A 92 -35.46 16.60 -1.29
N GLY A 93 -35.67 15.98 -2.45
CA GLY A 93 -36.83 16.23 -3.32
C GLY A 93 -38.15 15.93 -2.62
N ALA A 94 -38.24 14.83 -1.86
CA ALA A 94 -39.40 14.52 -1.04
C ALA A 94 -39.64 15.58 0.05
N GLY A 95 -38.58 16.07 0.69
CA GLY A 95 -38.68 17.19 1.64
C GLY A 95 -39.22 18.48 1.00
N ILE A 96 -38.72 18.84 -0.19
CA ILE A 96 -39.22 19.98 -0.97
C ILE A 96 -40.71 19.81 -1.29
N HIS A 97 -41.12 18.60 -1.68
CA HIS A 97 -42.52 18.28 -1.96
C HIS A 97 -43.41 18.54 -0.73
N THR A 98 -43.01 18.00 0.42
CA THR A 98 -43.77 18.16 1.68
C THR A 98 -43.90 19.62 2.10
N VAL A 99 -42.80 20.39 2.03
CA VAL A 99 -42.80 21.81 2.38
C VAL A 99 -43.68 22.61 1.40
N ALA A 100 -43.52 22.40 0.09
CA ALA A 100 -44.32 23.09 -0.92
C ALA A 100 -45.81 22.81 -0.79
N LEU A 101 -46.18 21.55 -0.51
CA LEU A 101 -47.56 21.14 -0.26
C LEU A 101 -48.12 21.83 0.99
N SER A 102 -47.37 21.81 2.10
CA SER A 102 -47.79 22.44 3.35
C SER A 102 -48.00 23.96 3.20
N LEU A 103 -47.04 24.66 2.59
CA LEU A 103 -47.16 26.10 2.33
C LEU A 103 -48.35 26.41 1.41
N GLY A 104 -48.51 25.65 0.32
CA GLY A 104 -49.61 25.87 -0.60
C GLY A 104 -50.98 25.70 0.07
N LEU A 105 -51.16 24.66 0.89
CA LEU A 105 -52.44 24.40 1.58
C LEU A 105 -52.78 25.45 2.64
N ASN A 106 -51.78 26.03 3.30
CA ASN A 106 -51.99 27.00 4.38
C ASN A 106 -52.14 28.44 3.88
N TYR A 107 -51.55 28.79 2.73
CA TYR A 107 -51.42 30.18 2.30
C TYR A 107 -52.02 30.50 0.93
N LEU A 108 -52.35 29.50 0.10
CA LEU A 108 -52.94 29.75 -1.23
C LEU A 108 -54.43 29.36 -1.23
N PRO A 109 -55.32 30.24 -1.72
CA PRO A 109 -56.75 29.93 -1.87
C PRO A 109 -57.01 29.09 -3.12
N LEU A 110 -56.25 28.00 -3.30
CA LEU A 110 -56.35 27.09 -4.42
C LEU A 110 -56.84 25.71 -3.96
N HIS A 111 -57.49 24.98 -4.85
CA HIS A 111 -57.90 23.61 -4.58
C HIS A 111 -56.66 22.70 -4.35
N TYR A 112 -56.74 21.79 -3.37
CA TYR A 112 -55.61 20.96 -2.94
C TYR A 112 -54.96 20.14 -4.08
N VAL A 113 -55.74 19.74 -5.08
CA VAL A 113 -55.25 19.02 -6.28
C VAL A 113 -54.27 19.87 -7.07
N VAL A 114 -54.57 21.17 -7.23
CA VAL A 114 -53.69 22.11 -7.96
C VAL A 114 -52.40 22.32 -7.19
N ILE A 115 -52.49 22.49 -5.87
CA ILE A 115 -51.33 22.64 -4.98
C ILE A 115 -50.46 21.37 -5.02
N LYS A 116 -51.07 20.18 -4.95
CA LYS A 116 -50.36 18.90 -5.03
C LYS A 116 -49.66 18.71 -6.38
N ALA A 117 -50.32 19.06 -7.49
CA ALA A 117 -49.72 19.01 -8.82
C ALA A 117 -48.52 19.96 -8.95
N ALA A 118 -48.62 21.17 -8.39
CA ALA A 118 -47.53 22.13 -8.36
C ALA A 118 -46.34 21.62 -7.52
N ALA A 119 -46.58 21.10 -6.31
CA ALA A 119 -45.56 20.52 -5.44
C ALA A 119 -44.85 19.32 -6.11
N SER A 120 -45.61 18.43 -6.75
CA SER A 120 -45.06 17.28 -7.51
C SER A 120 -44.22 17.72 -8.71
N THR A 121 -44.64 18.78 -9.42
CA THR A 121 -43.88 19.35 -10.53
C THR A 121 -42.56 19.95 -10.04
N LEU A 122 -42.58 20.68 -8.92
CA LEU A 122 -41.37 21.23 -8.30
C LEU A 122 -40.38 20.13 -7.90
N MET A 123 -40.86 19.08 -7.24
CA MET A 123 -40.05 17.92 -6.89
C MET A 123 -39.44 17.24 -8.13
N PHE A 124 -40.23 17.06 -9.19
CA PHE A 124 -39.74 16.49 -10.45
C PHE A 124 -38.65 17.36 -11.06
N CYS A 125 -38.86 18.67 -11.16
CA CYS A 125 -37.87 19.61 -11.70
C CYS A 125 -36.56 19.58 -10.90
N TRP A 126 -36.65 19.52 -9.56
CA TRP A 126 -35.49 19.34 -8.68
C TRP A 126 -34.74 18.03 -8.98
N ASN A 127 -35.44 16.90 -8.90
CA ASN A 127 -34.85 15.58 -9.08
C ASN A 127 -34.20 15.43 -10.46
N PHE A 128 -34.88 15.87 -11.52
CA PHE A 128 -34.35 15.86 -12.88
C PHE A 128 -33.10 16.73 -13.02
N SER A 129 -33.16 17.98 -12.56
CA SER A 129 -32.07 18.93 -12.72
C SER A 129 -30.83 18.50 -11.95
N MET A 130 -30.99 18.12 -10.68
CA MET A 130 -29.88 17.68 -9.84
C MET A 130 -29.26 16.39 -10.37
N ARG A 131 -30.08 15.43 -10.83
CA ARG A 131 -29.57 14.18 -11.41
C ARG A 131 -28.79 14.43 -12.69
N ARG A 132 -29.26 15.33 -13.56
CA ARG A 132 -28.51 15.74 -14.76
C ARG A 132 -27.18 16.40 -14.39
N ILE A 133 -27.15 17.29 -13.39
CA ILE A 133 -25.93 17.96 -12.94
C ILE A 133 -24.91 16.93 -12.43
N VAL A 134 -25.34 15.98 -11.59
CA VAL A 134 -24.47 14.92 -11.08
C VAL A 134 -23.91 14.05 -12.21
N ASN A 135 -24.74 13.64 -13.18
CA ASN A 135 -24.29 12.85 -14.32
C ASN A 135 -23.20 13.59 -15.13
N VAL A 136 -23.43 14.86 -15.46
CA VAL A 136 -22.45 15.70 -16.18
C VAL A 136 -21.17 15.88 -15.37
N MET A 137 -21.29 16.11 -14.05
CA MET A 137 -20.13 16.26 -13.17
C MET A 137 -19.28 14.99 -13.12
N ILE A 138 -19.91 13.82 -12.97
CA ILE A 138 -19.22 12.52 -12.95
C ILE A 138 -18.49 12.29 -14.28
N ARG A 139 -19.15 12.55 -15.41
CA ARG A 139 -18.55 12.36 -16.74
C ARG A 139 -17.38 13.32 -17.01
N ARG A 140 -17.53 14.60 -16.67
CA ARG A 140 -16.40 15.55 -16.78
C ARG A 140 -15.24 15.18 -15.87
N ALA A 141 -15.53 14.68 -14.67
CA ALA A 141 -14.49 14.17 -13.78
C ALA A 141 -13.80 12.94 -14.36
N HIS A 142 -14.55 12.04 -15.02
CA HIS A 142 -14.01 10.89 -15.73
C HIS A 142 -13.12 11.30 -16.91
N GLU A 143 -13.57 12.23 -17.77
CA GLU A 143 -12.79 12.72 -18.90
C GLU A 143 -11.45 13.32 -18.44
N LYS A 144 -11.48 14.20 -17.42
CA LYS A 144 -10.25 14.74 -16.81
C LYS A 144 -9.35 13.66 -16.22
N ARG A 145 -9.94 12.61 -15.65
CA ARG A 145 -9.22 11.48 -15.08
C ARG A 145 -8.52 10.68 -16.17
N GLU A 146 -9.20 10.38 -17.27
CA GLU A 146 -8.63 9.63 -18.41
C GLU A 146 -7.55 10.44 -19.12
N GLU A 147 -7.76 11.74 -19.31
CA GLU A 147 -6.72 12.65 -19.84
C GLU A 147 -5.45 12.63 -18.97
N ALA A 148 -5.63 12.70 -17.65
CA ALA A 148 -4.50 12.62 -16.71
C ALA A 148 -3.83 11.23 -16.72
N LEU A 149 -4.58 10.14 -16.91
CA LEU A 149 -4.03 8.78 -17.06
C LEU A 149 -3.33 8.55 -18.40
N GLY A 150 -3.70 9.33 -19.44
CA GLY A 150 -2.93 9.37 -20.68
C GLY A 150 -1.55 10.01 -20.51
N LYS A 151 -1.39 10.91 -19.51
CA LYS A 151 -0.13 11.59 -19.22
C LYS A 151 0.71 10.91 -18.14
N TYR A 152 0.07 10.29 -17.15
CA TYR A 152 0.72 9.70 -15.98
C TYR A 152 0.31 8.25 -15.81
N SER A 153 1.28 7.39 -15.49
CA SER A 153 1.05 5.98 -15.15
C SER A 153 0.19 5.80 -13.90
N ILE A 154 0.14 6.82 -13.03
CA ILE A 154 -0.59 6.81 -11.78
C ILE A 154 -1.08 8.21 -11.42
N LEU A 155 -2.30 8.32 -10.91
CA LEU A 155 -2.84 9.61 -10.47
C LEU A 155 -2.50 9.89 -9.02
N PHE A 156 -2.12 11.13 -8.72
CA PHE A 156 -1.88 11.60 -7.36
C PHE A 156 -2.85 12.74 -6.99
N PRO A 157 -3.36 12.79 -5.74
CA PRO A 157 -3.22 11.81 -4.67
C PRO A 157 -4.26 10.68 -4.75
N ARG A 158 -3.82 9.45 -4.48
CA ARG A 158 -4.69 8.27 -4.41
C ARG A 158 -5.39 8.16 -3.06
N HIS A 159 -6.59 7.56 -3.06
CA HIS A 159 -7.28 7.11 -1.84
C HIS A 159 -7.36 8.16 -0.72
N ARG A 160 -7.67 9.42 -1.05
CA ARG A 160 -7.63 10.57 -0.13
C ARG A 160 -8.31 10.31 1.21
N GLY A 161 -9.51 9.70 1.18
CA GLY A 161 -10.29 9.37 2.38
C GLY A 161 -9.55 8.35 3.27
N ARG A 162 -9.23 7.17 2.72
CA ARG A 162 -8.55 6.10 3.46
C ARG A 162 -7.17 6.52 3.99
N ARG A 163 -6.41 7.33 3.24
CA ARG A 163 -5.11 7.86 3.70
C ARG A 163 -5.25 8.89 4.81
N THR A 164 -6.24 9.77 4.73
CA THR A 164 -6.52 10.73 5.79
C THR A 164 -6.94 10.00 7.06
N PHE A 165 -7.83 9.01 6.94
CA PHE A 165 -8.24 8.15 8.05
C PHE A 165 -7.05 7.41 8.68
N SER A 166 -6.24 6.72 7.87
CA SER A 166 -5.06 5.97 8.35
C SER A 166 -4.08 6.87 9.10
N ARG A 167 -3.83 8.08 8.59
CA ARG A 167 -2.97 9.06 9.25
C ARG A 167 -3.53 9.51 10.60
N ILE A 168 -4.83 9.83 10.68
CA ILE A 168 -5.48 10.23 11.94
C ILE A 168 -5.40 9.08 12.94
N LEU A 169 -5.75 7.86 12.52
CA LEU A 169 -5.70 6.67 13.36
C LEU A 169 -4.29 6.44 13.92
N LEU A 170 -3.25 6.50 13.09
CA LEU A 170 -1.88 6.31 13.54
C LEU A 170 -1.40 7.42 14.49
N ARG A 171 -1.85 8.67 14.31
CA ARG A 171 -1.58 9.76 15.25
C ARG A 171 -2.25 9.59 16.61
N ILE A 172 -3.27 8.75 16.71
CA ILE A 172 -3.92 8.38 17.98
C ILE A 172 -3.22 7.15 18.57
N VAL A 173 -3.02 6.10 17.78
CA VAL A 173 -2.50 4.81 18.25
C VAL A 173 -1.02 4.87 18.61
N LEU A 174 -0.16 5.52 17.80
CA LEU A 174 1.28 5.51 18.04
C LEU A 174 1.65 6.20 19.38
N PRO A 175 1.08 7.37 19.75
CA PRO A 175 1.29 7.98 21.07
C PRO A 175 0.57 7.27 22.22
N ILE A 176 -0.13 6.17 21.99
CA ILE A 176 -0.62 5.28 23.07
C ILE A 176 0.36 4.12 23.25
N ALA A 177 0.89 3.57 22.15
CA ALA A 177 1.83 2.45 22.17
C ALA A 177 3.27 2.86 22.52
N PHE A 178 3.74 4.02 22.05
CA PHE A 178 5.15 4.44 22.11
C PHE A 178 5.32 5.83 22.70
N LYS A 179 6.40 6.09 23.43
CA LYS A 179 6.80 7.44 23.82
C LYS A 179 7.46 8.10 22.61
N VAL A 180 6.65 8.78 21.78
CA VAL A 180 7.08 9.36 20.50
C VAL A 180 7.74 10.72 20.71
N LYS A 181 8.98 10.89 20.26
CA LYS A 181 9.68 12.18 20.16
C LYS A 181 9.87 12.53 18.68
N ILE A 182 9.53 13.75 18.29
CA ILE A 182 9.65 14.20 16.89
C ILE A 182 10.53 15.44 16.84
N SER A 183 11.56 15.40 16.00
CA SER A 183 12.46 16.53 15.73
C SER A 183 12.45 16.91 14.24
N GLY A 184 12.89 18.14 13.93
CA GLY A 184 13.07 18.59 12.55
C GLY A 184 11.80 18.75 11.71
N LYS A 185 10.61 18.91 12.34
CA LYS A 185 9.31 19.03 11.65
C LYS A 185 9.38 19.96 10.44
N LYS A 186 8.92 19.48 9.29
CA LYS A 186 8.94 20.21 8.02
C LYS A 186 7.56 20.75 7.65
N ASP A 187 7.54 21.92 7.01
CA ASP A 187 6.37 22.36 6.23
C ASP A 187 6.41 21.71 4.85
N TRP A 188 5.78 20.54 4.76
CA TRP A 188 5.71 19.75 3.54
C TRP A 188 5.06 20.50 2.37
N LYS A 189 4.10 21.40 2.63
CA LYS A 189 3.45 22.16 1.56
C LYS A 189 4.37 23.22 0.99
N ALA A 190 5.13 23.89 1.85
CA ALA A 190 6.12 24.89 1.43
C ALA A 190 7.30 24.23 0.67
N LEU A 191 7.71 23.02 1.06
CA LEU A 191 8.75 22.26 0.36
C LEU A 191 8.32 21.77 -1.04
N GLY A 192 7.02 21.56 -1.26
CA GLY A 192 6.53 21.00 -2.51
C GLY A 192 6.85 19.51 -2.66
N PRO A 193 6.96 18.98 -3.90
CA PRO A 193 7.20 17.56 -4.12
C PRO A 193 8.58 17.15 -3.62
N VAL A 194 8.64 16.10 -2.81
CA VAL A 194 9.91 15.58 -2.25
C VAL A 194 9.90 14.07 -2.17
N VAL A 195 11.10 13.49 -2.21
CA VAL A 195 11.32 12.11 -1.79
C VAL A 195 11.61 12.11 -0.30
N VAL A 196 10.96 11.24 0.46
CA VAL A 196 11.17 11.04 1.89
C VAL A 196 11.89 9.71 2.07
N ALA A 197 13.16 9.76 2.47
CA ALA A 197 14.02 8.58 2.56
C ALA A 197 14.34 8.28 4.03
N GLY A 198 14.01 7.07 4.52
CA GLY A 198 14.30 6.68 5.91
C GLY A 198 15.15 5.43 6.05
N ASN A 199 15.58 5.10 7.27
CA ASN A 199 16.18 3.80 7.60
C ASN A 199 15.12 2.68 7.68
N HIS A 200 15.48 1.43 7.35
CA HIS A 200 14.54 0.31 7.26
C HIS A 200 14.98 -0.92 8.04
N SER A 201 14.83 -0.86 9.36
CA SER A 201 14.98 -2.02 10.26
C SER A 201 13.67 -2.82 10.45
N GLY A 202 12.51 -2.29 10.05
CA GLY A 202 11.24 -2.98 10.18
C GLY A 202 10.03 -2.29 9.55
N PHE A 203 8.84 -2.72 9.96
CA PHE A 203 7.55 -2.16 9.52
C PHE A 203 7.14 -0.89 10.28
N VAL A 204 7.74 -0.65 11.46
CA VAL A 204 7.31 0.40 12.39
C VAL A 204 7.62 1.79 11.83
N GLU A 205 8.76 1.95 11.16
CA GLU A 205 9.23 3.19 10.52
C GLU A 205 8.22 3.70 9.49
N ILE A 206 7.64 2.78 8.72
CA ILE A 206 6.58 3.09 7.74
C ILE A 206 5.39 3.76 8.44
N LEU A 207 4.97 3.26 9.60
CA LEU A 207 3.84 3.83 10.35
C LEU A 207 4.14 5.27 10.80
N PHE A 208 5.37 5.53 11.25
CA PHE A 208 5.79 6.87 11.66
C PHE A 208 5.88 7.84 10.47
N MET A 209 6.37 7.40 9.31
CA MET A 209 6.36 8.19 8.08
C MET A 209 4.93 8.54 7.63
N ILE A 210 3.99 7.58 7.70
CA ILE A 210 2.58 7.83 7.37
C ILE A 210 1.94 8.82 8.35
N ALA A 211 2.23 8.69 9.65
CA ALA A 211 1.64 9.52 10.69
C ALA A 211 2.18 10.95 10.69
N TYR A 212 3.50 11.12 10.54
CA TYR A 212 4.19 12.39 10.79
C TYR A 212 4.85 13.04 9.57
N GLY A 213 5.09 12.27 8.50
CA GLY A 213 5.57 12.78 7.20
C GLY A 213 4.50 13.57 6.42
N PRO A 214 4.67 13.81 5.12
CA PRO A 214 3.73 14.58 4.31
C PRO A 214 2.36 13.88 4.15
N LYS A 215 1.32 14.66 3.87
CA LYS A 215 -0.03 14.09 3.63
C LYS A 215 -0.04 13.36 2.29
N TYR A 216 -0.67 12.18 2.25
CA TYR A 216 -0.80 11.35 1.06
C TYR A 216 0.50 10.71 0.55
N LEU A 217 1.53 10.59 1.39
CA LEU A 217 2.79 9.92 1.06
C LEU A 217 2.57 8.59 0.30
N GLU A 218 3.19 8.46 -0.87
CA GLU A 218 3.18 7.24 -1.67
C GLU A 218 4.38 6.39 -1.30
N LEU A 219 4.17 5.20 -0.76
CA LEU A 219 5.24 4.34 -0.28
C LEU A 219 5.46 3.16 -1.23
N LEU A 220 6.71 2.75 -1.37
CA LEU A 220 7.10 1.59 -2.18
C LEU A 220 7.13 0.34 -1.29
N ALA A 221 6.74 -0.81 -1.83
CA ALA A 221 6.81 -2.11 -1.15
C ALA A 221 7.36 -3.19 -2.10
N ALA A 222 7.86 -4.30 -1.53
CA ALA A 222 8.30 -5.44 -2.32
C ALA A 222 7.13 -5.98 -3.16
N GLY A 223 7.34 -6.07 -4.48
CA GLY A 223 6.43 -6.71 -5.43
C GLY A 223 6.93 -8.11 -5.87
N ASP A 224 8.22 -8.39 -5.66
CA ASP A 224 8.89 -9.65 -5.96
C ASP A 224 8.57 -10.78 -4.96
N LEU A 225 8.01 -10.44 -3.81
CA LEU A 225 7.67 -11.38 -2.74
C LEU A 225 6.25 -11.10 -2.21
N PRO A 226 5.50 -12.15 -1.83
CA PRO A 226 4.30 -11.96 -1.03
C PRO A 226 4.64 -11.16 0.22
N LEU A 227 3.81 -10.17 0.54
CA LEU A 227 3.98 -9.40 1.77
C LEU A 227 3.65 -10.28 2.97
N ASP A 228 4.25 -9.95 4.12
CA ASP A 228 4.00 -10.66 5.37
C ASP A 228 2.48 -10.72 5.65
N PRO A 229 1.90 -11.91 5.86
CA PRO A 229 0.48 -12.08 6.14
C PRO A 229 -0.02 -11.20 7.30
N ARG A 230 0.83 -10.95 8.31
CA ARG A 230 0.52 -10.12 9.49
C ARG A 230 0.21 -8.68 9.14
N PHE A 231 0.79 -8.16 8.05
CA PHE A 231 0.64 -6.76 7.64
C PHE A 231 -0.16 -6.60 6.34
N THR A 232 -0.62 -7.71 5.74
CA THR A 232 -1.35 -7.71 4.46
C THR A 232 -2.57 -6.78 4.45
N SER A 233 -3.34 -6.73 5.54
CA SER A 233 -4.52 -5.85 5.62
C SER A 233 -4.13 -4.36 5.58
N ILE A 234 -3.03 -3.99 6.25
CA ILE A 234 -2.54 -2.61 6.29
C ILE A 234 -1.94 -2.23 4.93
N THR A 235 -1.16 -3.12 4.34
CA THR A 235 -0.53 -2.87 3.03
C THR A 235 -1.58 -2.75 1.92
N LYS A 236 -2.62 -3.60 1.94
CA LYS A 236 -3.80 -3.48 1.05
C LYS A 236 -4.60 -2.20 1.30
N LEU A 237 -4.78 -1.81 2.56
CA LEU A 237 -5.50 -0.58 2.91
C LEU A 237 -4.78 0.67 2.39
N TYR A 238 -3.46 0.72 2.53
CA TYR A 238 -2.64 1.87 2.12
C TYR A 238 -2.33 1.89 0.61
N ASN A 239 -2.27 0.70 0.00
CA ASN A 239 -2.07 0.47 -1.43
C ASN A 239 -0.72 1.00 -1.95
N PHE A 240 0.37 0.41 -1.48
CA PHE A 240 1.75 0.73 -1.86
C PHE A 240 2.01 0.58 -3.36
N ILE A 241 3.06 1.26 -3.85
CA ILE A 241 3.59 1.05 -5.20
C ILE A 241 4.47 -0.21 -5.14
N PRO A 242 4.11 -1.31 -5.84
CA PRO A 242 4.93 -2.51 -5.85
C PRO A 242 6.21 -2.27 -6.64
N VAL A 243 7.32 -2.85 -6.18
CA VAL A 243 8.63 -2.78 -6.83
C VAL A 243 9.20 -4.18 -6.96
N ASN A 244 9.50 -4.59 -8.18
CA ASN A 244 10.24 -5.81 -8.45
C ASN A 244 11.73 -5.57 -8.23
N ARG A 245 12.24 -6.07 -7.11
CA ARG A 245 13.64 -5.96 -6.72
C ARG A 245 14.51 -6.94 -7.50
N GLY A 246 15.80 -6.64 -7.65
CA GLY A 246 16.74 -7.46 -8.44
C GLY A 246 16.79 -7.13 -9.94
N ASN A 247 15.81 -6.39 -10.46
CA ASN A 247 15.77 -5.89 -11.84
C ASN A 247 15.39 -4.40 -11.88
N VAL A 248 15.65 -3.73 -13.00
CA VAL A 248 15.22 -2.33 -13.20
C VAL A 248 13.69 -2.30 -13.43
N ASP A 249 12.93 -2.07 -12.36
CA ASP A 249 11.47 -1.91 -12.44
C ASP A 249 11.06 -0.54 -12.98
N ARG A 250 11.17 -0.38 -14.30
CA ARG A 250 10.80 0.87 -15.00
C ARG A 250 9.38 1.34 -14.66
N LYS A 251 8.43 0.42 -14.43
CA LYS A 251 7.05 0.79 -14.13
C LYS A 251 6.95 1.46 -12.76
N ALA A 252 7.59 0.89 -11.74
CA ALA A 252 7.63 1.49 -10.41
C ALA A 252 8.35 2.85 -10.41
N PHE A 253 9.48 2.96 -11.12
CA PHE A 253 10.22 4.22 -11.24
C PHE A 253 9.38 5.31 -11.93
N THR A 254 8.73 5.00 -13.06
CA THR A 254 7.84 5.94 -13.75
C THR A 254 6.70 6.38 -12.85
N ALA A 255 6.07 5.45 -12.11
CA ALA A 255 5.02 5.80 -11.15
C ALA A 255 5.51 6.77 -10.06
N CYS A 256 6.73 6.58 -9.54
CA CYS A 256 7.31 7.49 -8.56
C CYS A 256 7.53 8.90 -9.13
N VAL A 257 8.13 8.99 -10.32
CA VAL A 257 8.38 10.27 -10.99
C VAL A 257 7.07 10.97 -11.33
N ASP A 258 6.05 10.24 -11.79
CA ASP A 258 4.74 10.79 -12.12
C ASP A 258 4.02 11.35 -10.89
N VAL A 259 4.13 10.69 -9.73
CA VAL A 259 3.62 11.22 -8.46
C VAL A 259 4.30 12.55 -8.13
N LEU A 260 5.64 12.62 -8.25
CA LEU A 260 6.40 13.83 -7.94
C LEU A 260 6.08 14.98 -8.91
N LYS A 261 5.96 14.69 -10.21
CA LYS A 261 5.54 15.67 -11.23
C LYS A 261 4.12 16.22 -11.01
N GLN A 262 3.27 15.46 -10.31
CA GLN A 262 1.94 15.91 -9.89
C GLN A 262 1.94 16.69 -8.56
N GLY A 263 3.12 17.06 -8.02
CA GLY A 263 3.26 17.77 -6.75
C GLY A 263 3.10 16.86 -5.52
N GLY A 264 3.31 15.55 -5.70
CA GLY A 264 3.17 14.55 -4.65
C GLY A 264 4.45 14.23 -3.89
N TYR A 265 4.35 13.22 -3.03
CA TYR A 265 5.43 12.82 -2.13
C TYR A 265 5.65 11.32 -2.24
N ILE A 266 6.91 10.91 -2.38
CA ILE A 266 7.31 9.50 -2.43
C ILE A 266 8.08 9.17 -1.16
N GLY A 267 7.74 8.06 -0.51
CA GLY A 267 8.45 7.51 0.63
C GLY A 267 9.15 6.22 0.22
N LEU A 268 10.43 6.10 0.54
CA LEU A 268 11.21 4.89 0.27
C LEU A 268 12.30 4.69 1.31
N PHE A 269 12.95 3.55 1.23
CA PHE A 269 14.10 3.21 2.05
C PHE A 269 15.29 2.93 1.11
N PRO A 270 16.36 3.75 1.15
CA PRO A 270 17.50 3.62 0.24
C PRO A 270 18.29 2.32 0.45
N GLU A 271 18.14 1.67 1.59
CA GLU A 271 18.77 0.38 1.92
C GLU A 271 18.26 -0.80 1.05
N GLY A 272 17.08 -0.69 0.42
CA GLY A 272 16.54 -1.72 -0.49
C GLY A 272 15.96 -2.97 0.20
N GLY A 273 16.07 -3.09 1.53
CA GLY A 273 15.51 -4.17 2.33
C GLY A 273 15.84 -4.00 3.82
N ILE A 274 15.30 -4.90 4.65
CA ILE A 274 15.56 -4.96 6.11
C ILE A 274 16.83 -5.77 6.41
N TRP A 275 17.39 -6.40 5.37
CA TRP A 275 18.61 -7.18 5.36
C TRP A 275 19.73 -6.23 4.96
N GLU A 276 20.82 -6.21 5.73
CA GLU A 276 22.01 -5.41 5.47
C GLU A 276 22.60 -5.74 4.09
N VAL A 277 22.15 -5.06 3.04
CA VAL A 277 22.72 -5.20 1.71
C VAL A 277 24.10 -4.53 1.70
N GLU A 278 25.08 -5.19 1.08
CA GLU A 278 26.30 -4.53 0.60
C GLU A 278 25.93 -3.53 -0.51
N GLN A 279 25.57 -2.32 -0.05
CA GLN A 279 25.58 -0.96 -0.60
C GLN A 279 25.48 -0.65 -2.13
N SER A 280 25.69 -1.54 -3.09
CA SER A 280 26.12 -1.07 -4.42
C SER A 280 25.02 -0.70 -5.44
N ASP A 281 23.83 -1.33 -5.44
CA ASP A 281 22.84 -1.12 -6.52
C ASP A 281 21.46 -0.61 -6.11
N ALA A 282 20.87 -1.09 -5.00
CA ALA A 282 19.57 -0.60 -4.52
C ALA A 282 19.64 0.87 -4.03
N GLN A 283 20.80 1.30 -3.56
CA GLN A 283 21.00 2.65 -3.03
C GLN A 283 20.87 3.74 -4.11
N LYS A 284 21.12 3.44 -5.39
CA LYS A 284 21.02 4.45 -6.47
C LYS A 284 19.58 4.87 -6.78
N GLY A 285 18.58 4.05 -6.41
CA GLY A 285 17.19 4.30 -6.75
C GLY A 285 16.66 5.64 -6.22
N VAL A 286 17.01 6.00 -4.99
CA VAL A 286 16.63 7.29 -4.38
C VAL A 286 17.18 8.46 -5.17
N SER A 287 18.48 8.44 -5.47
CA SER A 287 19.18 9.49 -6.21
C SER A 287 18.66 9.59 -7.64
N TRP A 288 18.34 8.46 -8.28
CA TRP A 288 17.83 8.45 -9.64
C TRP A 288 16.40 9.01 -9.73
N ILE A 289 15.51 8.66 -8.79
CA ILE A 289 14.16 9.24 -8.73
C ILE A 289 14.25 10.76 -8.47
N ALA A 290 15.07 11.17 -7.51
CA ALA A 290 15.30 12.58 -7.19
C ALA A 290 15.82 13.36 -8.41
N GLN A 291 16.78 12.79 -9.16
CA GLN A 291 17.32 13.38 -10.38
C GLN A 291 16.26 13.53 -11.48
N LEU A 292 15.49 12.48 -11.75
CA LEU A 292 14.52 12.47 -12.85
C LEU A 292 13.33 13.40 -12.60
N ALA A 293 12.95 13.56 -11.34
CA ALA A 293 11.88 14.47 -10.95
C ALA A 293 12.38 15.88 -10.62
N ASP A 294 13.70 16.09 -10.52
CA ASP A 294 14.35 17.33 -10.08
C ASP A 294 13.79 17.83 -8.73
N VAL A 295 13.75 16.92 -7.74
CA VAL A 295 13.21 17.17 -6.40
C VAL A 295 14.22 16.82 -5.31
N PRO A 296 14.18 17.49 -4.14
CA PRO A 296 15.07 17.15 -3.04
C PRO A 296 14.61 15.88 -2.33
N VAL A 297 15.55 15.29 -1.58
CA VAL A 297 15.31 14.16 -0.68
C VAL A 297 15.32 14.67 0.76
N VAL A 298 14.26 14.42 1.52
CA VAL A 298 14.19 14.67 2.96
C VAL A 298 14.55 13.38 3.71
N PRO A 299 15.71 13.34 4.40
CA PRO A 299 16.11 12.22 5.23
C PRO A 299 15.20 12.07 6.46
N VAL A 300 14.90 10.85 6.86
CA VAL A 300 14.11 10.52 8.04
C VAL A 300 14.81 9.47 8.88
N GLY A 301 15.27 9.89 10.06
CA GLY A 301 15.88 9.01 11.03
C GLY A 301 14.86 8.50 12.04
N VAL A 302 14.67 7.19 12.14
CA VAL A 302 13.85 6.55 13.17
C VAL A 302 14.73 5.74 14.12
N GLY A 303 14.76 6.16 15.39
CA GLY A 303 15.56 5.56 16.45
C GLY A 303 14.71 4.90 17.55
N GLY A 304 15.34 4.06 18.38
CA GLY A 304 14.67 3.35 19.47
C GLY A 304 13.90 2.09 19.05
N LEU A 305 14.18 1.59 17.84
CA LEU A 305 13.51 0.41 17.27
C LEU A 305 14.01 -0.92 17.87
N HIS A 306 15.18 -0.90 18.50
CA HIS A 306 15.74 -2.03 19.23
C HIS A 306 14.88 -2.36 20.47
N ASN A 307 14.70 -3.64 20.78
CA ASN A 307 13.99 -4.12 21.97
C ASN A 307 12.52 -3.69 22.12
N ILE A 308 11.82 -3.33 21.03
CA ILE A 308 10.36 -3.07 21.06
C ILE A 308 9.62 -4.26 21.69
N GLY A 309 9.92 -5.48 21.24
CA GLY A 309 9.28 -6.70 21.74
C GLY A 309 9.53 -6.93 23.24
N ALA A 310 10.77 -6.74 23.70
CA ALA A 310 11.12 -6.88 25.12
C ALA A 310 10.45 -5.82 25.99
N SER A 311 10.32 -4.58 25.49
CA SER A 311 9.62 -3.50 26.19
C SER A 311 8.14 -3.81 26.37
N PHE A 312 7.47 -4.30 25.32
CA PHE A 312 6.07 -4.70 25.41
C PHE A 312 5.84 -5.89 26.33
N LYS A 313 6.74 -6.88 26.35
CA LYS A 313 6.69 -7.99 27.34
C LYS A 313 6.76 -7.48 28.78
N LYS A 314 7.43 -6.36 29.02
CA LYS A 314 7.52 -5.68 30.33
C LYS A 314 6.41 -4.64 30.56
N LEU A 315 5.38 -4.60 29.69
CA LEU A 315 4.31 -3.58 29.70
C LEU A 315 4.82 -2.14 29.70
N LYS A 316 6.03 -1.91 29.18
CA LYS A 316 6.65 -0.59 29.07
C LYS A 316 6.50 -0.07 27.64
N ARG A 317 6.19 1.22 27.54
CA ARG A 317 6.13 1.93 26.25
C ARG A 317 7.55 2.24 25.77
N PRO A 318 7.99 1.72 24.60
CA PRO A 318 9.31 2.04 24.06
C PRO A 318 9.40 3.52 23.70
N VAL A 319 10.59 4.10 23.83
CA VAL A 319 10.87 5.46 23.33
C VAL A 319 11.23 5.36 21.87
N ILE A 320 10.49 6.05 21.00
CA ILE A 320 10.76 6.11 19.57
C ILE A 320 11.03 7.56 19.20
N THR A 321 12.12 7.79 18.47
CA THR A 321 12.51 9.11 17.98
C THR A 321 12.35 9.16 16.47
N VAL A 322 11.71 10.21 15.95
CA VAL A 322 11.54 10.44 14.51
C VAL A 322 12.11 11.81 14.19
N GLY A 323 13.26 11.85 13.55
CA GLY A 323 13.88 13.09 13.08
C GLY A 323 13.70 13.27 11.59
N PHE A 324 13.31 14.47 11.17
CA PHE A 324 13.30 14.86 9.76
C PHE A 324 14.53 15.76 9.51
N GLY A 325 15.48 15.26 8.72
CA GLY A 325 16.72 15.96 8.38
C GLY A 325 16.51 17.11 7.37
N GLU A 326 17.57 17.86 7.09
CA GLU A 326 17.52 18.89 6.05
C GLU A 326 17.39 18.29 4.64
N PRO A 327 16.62 18.93 3.73
CA PRO A 327 16.48 18.45 2.37
C PRO A 327 17.82 18.44 1.64
N VAL A 328 18.19 17.27 1.11
CA VAL A 328 19.34 17.09 0.21
C VAL A 328 18.89 17.44 -1.21
N PRO A 329 19.54 18.39 -1.90
CA PRO A 329 19.17 18.77 -3.26
C PRO A 329 19.37 17.61 -4.25
N PRO A 330 18.61 17.57 -5.36
CA PRO A 330 18.76 16.51 -6.36
C PRO A 330 20.19 16.45 -6.93
N PRO A 331 20.69 15.25 -7.28
CA PRO A 331 22.07 15.09 -7.71
C PRO A 331 22.31 15.75 -9.08
N LYS A 332 23.30 16.63 -9.12
CA LYS A 332 23.83 17.25 -10.34
C LYS A 332 25.27 16.80 -10.52
N ALA A 333 25.62 16.35 -11.72
CA ALA A 333 27.00 15.99 -12.03
C ALA A 333 27.81 17.27 -12.24
N GLU A 334 28.93 17.39 -11.55
CA GLU A 334 29.89 18.47 -11.77
C GLU A 334 30.66 18.26 -13.10
N GLU A 335 31.33 19.31 -13.57
CA GLU A 335 32.11 19.26 -14.80
C GLU A 335 33.23 18.21 -14.68
N GLY A 336 33.25 17.24 -15.60
CA GLY A 336 34.19 16.10 -15.57
C GLY A 336 33.77 14.93 -14.67
N GLN A 337 32.72 15.05 -13.85
CA GLN A 337 32.23 13.98 -12.99
C GLN A 337 31.31 13.02 -13.76
N SER A 338 31.55 11.71 -13.64
CA SER A 338 30.61 10.73 -14.22
C SER A 338 29.25 10.78 -13.50
N ARG A 339 28.16 10.59 -14.25
CA ARG A 339 26.81 10.49 -13.69
C ARG A 339 26.69 9.45 -12.57
N LYS A 340 27.39 8.31 -12.72
CA LYS A 340 27.39 7.24 -11.71
C LYS A 340 28.04 7.68 -10.40
N ALA A 341 29.11 8.49 -10.46
CA ALA A 341 29.77 9.04 -9.30
C ALA A 341 28.87 10.06 -8.56
N ALA A 342 28.25 10.99 -9.29
CA ALA A 342 27.33 11.97 -8.71
C ALA A 342 26.16 11.31 -7.98
N LEU A 343 25.57 10.26 -8.57
CA LEU A 343 24.49 9.51 -7.92
C LEU A 343 24.96 8.82 -6.64
N LYS A 344 26.16 8.25 -6.63
CA LYS A 344 26.75 7.57 -5.46
C LYS A 344 27.06 8.56 -4.33
N GLU A 345 27.59 9.72 -4.66
CA GLU A 345 27.86 10.78 -3.69
C GLU A 345 26.57 11.27 -3.02
N HIS A 346 25.53 11.55 -3.82
CA HIS A 346 24.23 11.96 -3.30
C HIS A 346 23.57 10.88 -2.42
N VAL A 347 23.77 9.59 -2.72
CA VAL A 347 23.37 8.52 -1.78
C VAL A 347 24.06 8.70 -0.43
N GLY A 348 25.37 8.93 -0.43
CA GLY A 348 26.14 9.15 0.80
C GLY A 348 25.59 10.33 1.62
N GLN A 349 25.27 11.43 0.94
CA GLN A 349 24.64 12.61 1.57
C GLN A 349 23.27 12.27 2.20
N VAL A 350 22.41 11.53 1.47
CA VAL A 350 21.11 11.09 1.98
C VAL A 350 21.27 10.16 3.19
N MET A 351 22.14 9.16 3.11
CA MET A 351 22.40 8.23 4.21
C MET A 351 22.95 8.95 5.45
N ASN A 352 23.92 9.85 5.27
CA ASN A 352 24.45 10.68 6.36
C ASN A 352 23.36 11.54 6.99
N GLY A 353 22.44 12.09 6.17
CA GLY A 353 21.27 12.82 6.64
C GLY A 353 20.31 11.96 7.46
N ILE A 354 20.10 10.70 7.07
CA ILE A 354 19.26 9.74 7.82
C ILE A 354 19.86 9.47 9.20
N VAL A 355 21.16 9.14 9.25
CA VAL A 355 21.88 8.86 10.51
C VAL A 355 21.89 10.11 11.41
N SER A 356 22.18 11.28 10.83
CA SER A 356 22.24 12.55 11.57
C SER A 356 20.89 12.96 12.16
N ALA A 357 19.78 12.50 11.56
CA ALA A 357 18.44 12.75 12.07
C ALA A 357 18.07 11.87 13.29
N ILE A 358 18.86 10.84 13.59
CA ILE A 358 18.70 10.00 14.78
C ILE A 358 19.53 10.61 15.93
N PRO A 359 19.02 10.67 17.17
CA PRO A 359 19.82 11.10 18.33
C PRO A 359 21.04 10.22 18.57
N GLU A 360 22.17 10.81 18.99
CA GLU A 360 23.47 10.13 19.13
C GLU A 360 23.39 8.86 20.01
N ASP A 361 22.67 8.94 21.13
CA ASP A 361 22.45 7.84 22.08
C ASP A 361 21.70 6.64 21.47
N LEU A 362 21.07 6.83 20.32
CA LEU A 362 20.32 5.81 19.59
C LEU A 362 20.99 5.40 18.28
N ARG A 363 22.16 5.97 17.94
CA ARG A 363 22.92 5.64 16.72
C ARG A 363 23.75 4.36 16.83
N GLU A 364 24.05 3.88 18.04
CA GLU A 364 24.97 2.75 18.25
C GLU A 364 24.55 1.48 17.50
N VAL A 365 23.26 1.26 17.30
CA VAL A 365 22.70 0.10 16.58
C VAL A 365 22.93 0.18 15.06
N LEU A 366 23.29 1.35 14.53
CA LEU A 366 23.63 1.54 13.11
C LEU A 366 25.11 1.37 12.82
N LYS A 367 25.96 1.25 13.85
CA LYS A 367 27.39 1.00 13.66
C LYS A 367 27.55 -0.38 13.06
N LYS A 368 28.24 -0.45 11.92
CA LYS A 368 28.60 -1.72 11.29
C LYS A 368 29.95 -2.18 11.85
N PRO A 369 30.17 -3.49 11.96
CA PRO A 369 31.51 -4.00 12.23
C PRO A 369 32.48 -3.59 11.13
N VAL A 370 33.72 -3.29 11.52
CA VAL A 370 34.85 -2.99 10.62
C VAL A 370 35.26 -4.23 9.84
N TYR A 371 35.10 -5.39 10.47
CA TYR A 371 35.43 -6.69 9.91
C TYR A 371 34.45 -7.74 10.40
N GLU A 372 34.10 -8.67 9.51
CA GLU A 372 33.31 -9.86 9.81
C GLU A 372 33.96 -11.07 9.15
N LYS A 373 34.06 -12.16 9.91
CA LYS A 373 34.44 -13.48 9.43
C LYS A 373 33.33 -14.45 9.78
N TYR A 374 33.06 -15.36 8.86
CA TYR A 374 32.09 -16.43 9.07
C TYR A 374 32.81 -17.76 8.99
N SER A 375 32.47 -18.66 9.90
CA SER A 375 32.91 -20.05 9.84
C SER A 375 31.72 -20.98 10.05
N PHE A 376 31.89 -22.21 9.59
CA PHE A 376 30.85 -23.21 9.53
C PHE A 376 31.41 -24.58 9.90
N GLY A 377 30.63 -25.38 10.61
CA GLY A 377 30.90 -26.79 10.88
C GLY A 377 29.64 -27.61 10.72
N ILE A 378 29.81 -28.86 10.32
CA ILE A 378 28.71 -29.83 10.20
C ILE A 378 29.21 -31.19 10.65
N GLU A 379 28.49 -31.81 11.57
CA GLU A 379 28.84 -33.10 12.15
C GLU A 379 27.60 -34.00 12.24
N THR A 380 27.77 -35.32 12.10
CA THR A 380 26.70 -36.27 12.43
C THR A 380 26.52 -36.37 13.95
N GLU A 381 25.39 -36.92 14.40
CA GLU A 381 25.21 -37.25 15.83
C GLU A 381 26.33 -38.18 16.39
N ALA A 382 26.95 -38.98 15.53
CA ALA A 382 28.08 -39.85 15.88
C ALA A 382 29.45 -39.14 15.90
N GLY A 383 29.51 -37.83 15.58
CA GLY A 383 30.73 -37.04 15.57
C GLY A 383 31.59 -37.18 14.30
N GLU A 384 31.02 -37.65 13.19
CA GLU A 384 31.68 -37.63 11.88
C GLU A 384 31.64 -36.20 11.32
N ASP A 385 32.81 -35.59 11.08
CA ASP A 385 32.93 -34.27 10.47
C ASP A 385 32.64 -34.34 8.95
N LEU A 386 31.64 -33.57 8.52
CA LEU A 386 31.19 -33.50 7.13
C LEU A 386 31.59 -32.19 6.45
N SER A 387 32.45 -31.37 7.07
CA SER A 387 32.78 -30.02 6.58
C SER A 387 33.37 -30.01 5.17
N GLU A 388 34.09 -31.07 4.77
CA GLU A 388 34.62 -31.22 3.40
C GLU A 388 33.52 -31.32 2.33
N MET A 389 32.30 -31.73 2.70
CA MET A 389 31.16 -31.80 1.78
C MET A 389 30.55 -30.43 1.48
N LEU A 390 30.84 -29.40 2.30
CA LEU A 390 30.31 -28.05 2.17
C LEU A 390 31.45 -27.03 2.04
N PRO A 391 32.23 -27.04 0.95
CA PRO A 391 33.31 -26.08 0.74
C PRO A 391 32.86 -24.62 0.78
N ASN A 392 31.57 -24.34 0.53
CA ASN A 392 31.00 -22.99 0.64
C ASN A 392 30.29 -22.72 1.98
N GLY A 393 30.53 -23.55 3.00
CA GLY A 393 29.87 -23.48 4.31
C GLY A 393 29.95 -22.11 5.01
N GLU A 394 31.05 -21.36 4.83
CA GLU A 394 31.18 -20.00 5.37
C GLU A 394 30.09 -19.06 4.85
N SER A 395 29.72 -19.19 3.56
CA SER A 395 28.65 -18.41 2.95
C SER A 395 27.27 -18.83 3.46
N LEU A 396 27.08 -20.12 3.79
CA LEU A 396 25.88 -20.57 4.50
C LEU A 396 25.80 -19.95 5.90
N SER A 397 26.92 -19.86 6.62
CA SER A 397 26.99 -19.18 7.92
C SER A 397 26.60 -17.71 7.81
N LEU A 398 27.14 -16.96 6.84
CA LEU A 398 26.69 -15.59 6.54
C LEU A 398 25.17 -15.51 6.32
N PHE A 399 24.60 -16.43 5.55
CA PHE A 399 23.16 -16.48 5.28
C PHE A 399 22.35 -16.71 6.56
N MET A 400 22.79 -17.63 7.43
CA MET A 400 22.11 -17.95 8.69
C MET A 400 22.14 -16.80 9.71
N PHE A 401 23.20 -15.98 9.71
CA PHE A 401 23.27 -14.74 10.48
C PHE A 401 22.36 -13.62 9.95
N LYS A 402 21.60 -13.86 8.88
CA LYS A 402 20.52 -12.98 8.40
C LYS A 402 19.15 -13.67 8.59
N PRO A 403 18.68 -13.86 9.84
CA PRO A 403 17.51 -14.71 10.15
C PRO A 403 16.22 -14.24 9.48
N VAL A 404 16.13 -12.96 9.14
CA VAL A 404 14.96 -12.41 8.46
C VAL A 404 14.82 -13.06 7.05
N LEU A 405 15.91 -13.47 6.38
CA LEU A 405 15.84 -14.15 5.08
C LEU A 405 15.26 -15.56 5.18
N VAL A 406 15.71 -16.35 6.15
CA VAL A 406 15.13 -17.68 6.44
C VAL A 406 13.65 -17.53 6.82
N ASN A 407 13.32 -16.52 7.64
CA ASN A 407 11.94 -16.18 7.95
C ASN A 407 11.11 -15.78 6.73
N THR A 408 11.72 -15.21 5.69
CA THR A 408 11.01 -14.87 4.44
C THR A 408 10.54 -16.13 3.73
N PHE A 409 11.37 -17.17 3.65
CA PHE A 409 10.99 -18.45 3.06
C PHE A 409 9.80 -19.08 3.79
N LYS A 410 9.78 -19.04 5.13
CA LYS A 410 8.67 -19.60 5.91
C LYS A 410 7.42 -18.71 5.97
N ILE A 411 7.57 -17.44 6.34
CA ILE A 411 6.43 -16.57 6.66
C ILE A 411 5.78 -16.04 5.38
N ASN A 412 6.60 -15.55 4.45
CA ASN A 412 6.10 -14.92 3.22
C ASN A 412 5.80 -15.96 2.14
N LEU A 413 6.71 -16.90 1.94
CA LEU A 413 6.61 -17.90 0.86
C LEU A 413 5.98 -19.22 1.30
N LYS A 414 5.85 -19.47 2.61
CA LYS A 414 5.27 -20.69 3.18
C LYS A 414 6.00 -21.97 2.75
N LEU A 415 7.30 -21.87 2.50
CA LEU A 415 8.17 -23.01 2.21
C LEU A 415 8.43 -23.83 3.48
N LYS A 416 8.64 -25.13 3.31
CA LYS A 416 8.96 -26.06 4.41
C LYS A 416 10.45 -26.00 4.76
N VAL A 417 10.84 -24.96 5.48
CA VAL A 417 12.25 -24.70 5.86
C VAL A 417 12.49 -24.82 7.37
N ASP A 418 11.66 -25.59 8.08
CA ASP A 418 11.73 -25.73 9.54
C ASP A 418 13.07 -26.27 10.03
N ALA A 419 13.71 -27.17 9.27
CA ALA A 419 15.04 -27.70 9.56
C ALA A 419 16.11 -26.59 9.66
N LEU A 420 15.98 -25.51 8.89
CA LEU A 420 16.89 -24.36 8.94
C LEU A 420 16.57 -23.38 10.08
N GLN A 421 15.49 -23.60 10.85
CA GLN A 421 15.08 -22.70 11.94
C GLN A 421 15.10 -23.35 13.32
N GLN A 422 14.94 -24.66 13.38
CA GLN A 422 14.81 -25.46 14.59
C GLN A 422 16.04 -26.35 14.75
N LEU A 423 17.23 -25.74 14.64
CA LEU A 423 18.52 -26.44 14.75
C LEU A 423 18.67 -27.12 16.12
N ASP A 424 18.05 -26.53 17.15
CA ASP A 424 17.95 -27.05 18.51
C ASP A 424 17.20 -28.39 18.63
N LYS A 425 16.47 -28.81 17.59
CA LYS A 425 15.74 -30.07 17.56
C LYS A 425 16.50 -31.21 16.87
N SER A 426 17.77 -30.99 16.54
CA SER A 426 18.63 -31.94 15.83
C SER A 426 17.93 -32.52 14.59
N PRO A 427 17.61 -31.68 13.58
CA PRO A 427 16.92 -32.15 12.38
C PRO A 427 17.72 -33.23 11.65
N LYS A 428 17.00 -34.16 11.01
CA LYS A 428 17.63 -35.20 10.19
C LYS A 428 18.14 -34.64 8.87
N GLY A 429 19.14 -35.30 8.28
CA GLY A 429 19.67 -34.97 6.96
C GLY A 429 18.57 -34.85 5.90
N GLY A 430 17.60 -35.76 5.89
CA GLY A 430 16.47 -35.72 4.95
C GLY A 430 15.62 -34.46 5.09
N GLU A 431 15.48 -33.89 6.29
CA GLU A 431 14.74 -32.65 6.51
C GLU A 431 15.49 -31.43 5.96
N PHE A 432 16.83 -31.42 6.04
CA PHE A 432 17.65 -30.41 5.39
C PHE A 432 17.56 -30.51 3.86
N ALA A 433 17.62 -31.72 3.31
CA ALA A 433 17.46 -31.95 1.87
C ALA A 433 16.11 -31.42 1.36
N LEU A 434 15.00 -31.73 2.05
CA LEU A 434 13.67 -31.23 1.70
C LEU A 434 13.59 -29.70 1.77
N ALA A 435 14.16 -29.09 2.81
CA ALA A 435 14.19 -27.64 2.96
C ALA A 435 14.97 -26.96 1.83
N VAL A 436 16.12 -27.54 1.45
CA VAL A 436 16.93 -27.06 0.32
C VAL A 436 16.18 -27.20 -1.00
N ASP A 437 15.53 -28.34 -1.25
CA ASP A 437 14.79 -28.58 -2.50
C ASP A 437 13.63 -27.57 -2.67
N GLU A 438 12.90 -27.25 -1.59
CA GLU A 438 11.87 -26.21 -1.58
C GLU A 438 12.45 -24.82 -1.91
N ILE A 439 13.61 -24.46 -1.33
CA ILE A 439 14.28 -23.20 -1.64
C ILE A 439 14.76 -23.18 -3.10
N MET A 440 15.35 -24.26 -3.60
CA MET A 440 15.85 -24.34 -4.97
C MET A 440 14.72 -24.21 -5.98
N SER A 441 13.60 -24.91 -5.76
CA SER A 441 12.39 -24.79 -6.58
C SER A 441 11.90 -23.34 -6.68
N TYR A 442 11.93 -22.59 -5.58
CA TYR A 442 11.63 -21.15 -5.60
C TYR A 442 12.66 -20.33 -6.39
N LEU A 443 13.95 -20.62 -6.21
CA LEU A 443 15.05 -19.89 -6.85
C LEU A 443 15.19 -20.16 -8.35
N ASP A 444 14.71 -21.29 -8.85
CA ASP A 444 14.66 -21.57 -10.30
C ASP A 444 13.79 -20.56 -11.05
N VAL A 445 12.71 -20.11 -10.41
CA VAL A 445 11.87 -19.03 -10.92
C VAL A 445 12.43 -17.65 -10.54
N ASN A 446 13.04 -17.52 -9.35
CA ASN A 446 13.45 -16.24 -8.75
C ASN A 446 14.97 -16.11 -8.58
N HIS A 447 15.72 -16.36 -9.65
CA HIS A 447 17.19 -16.44 -9.64
C HIS A 447 17.92 -15.19 -9.13
N HIS A 448 17.28 -14.02 -9.12
CA HIS A 448 17.87 -12.78 -8.59
C HIS A 448 17.77 -12.64 -7.07
N PHE A 449 17.09 -13.53 -6.35
CA PHE A 449 16.82 -13.38 -4.92
C PHE A 449 18.10 -13.15 -4.11
N PHE A 450 19.11 -14.02 -4.28
CA PHE A 450 20.40 -13.85 -3.58
C PHE A 450 21.25 -12.76 -4.19
N ASN A 451 21.32 -12.66 -5.52
CA ASN A 451 22.13 -11.64 -6.21
C ASN A 451 21.74 -10.22 -5.79
N TYR A 452 20.44 -9.97 -5.60
CA TYR A 452 19.95 -8.67 -5.13
C TYR A 452 20.38 -8.34 -3.69
N ARG A 453 20.56 -9.36 -2.84
CA ARG A 453 20.79 -9.19 -1.39
C ARG A 453 22.26 -9.22 -1.02
N PHE A 454 23.03 -10.07 -1.70
CA PHE A 454 24.43 -10.36 -1.39
C PHE A 454 25.39 -10.00 -2.55
N GLY A 455 24.85 -9.55 -3.70
CA GLY A 455 25.65 -9.39 -4.91
C GLY A 455 25.84 -10.72 -5.67
N PRO A 456 26.34 -10.66 -6.92
CA PRO A 456 26.37 -11.82 -7.81
C PRO A 456 27.32 -12.93 -7.35
N HIS A 457 28.48 -12.57 -6.79
CA HIS A 457 29.47 -13.56 -6.33
C HIS A 457 29.00 -14.27 -5.06
N LYS A 458 28.73 -13.50 -4.00
CA LYS A 458 28.31 -14.06 -2.71
C LYS A 458 26.94 -14.73 -2.79
N GLY A 459 26.04 -14.23 -3.62
CA GLY A 459 24.76 -14.87 -3.88
C GLY A 459 24.89 -16.24 -4.55
N ALA A 460 25.86 -16.42 -5.44
CA ALA A 460 26.16 -17.73 -6.04
C ALA A 460 26.77 -18.70 -5.02
N GLU A 461 27.71 -18.24 -4.18
CA GLU A 461 28.30 -19.05 -3.11
C GLU A 461 27.24 -19.55 -2.11
N ILE A 462 26.30 -18.69 -1.70
CA ILE A 462 25.19 -19.08 -0.82
C ILE A 462 24.30 -20.14 -1.48
N LYS A 463 24.01 -20.00 -2.78
CA LYS A 463 23.23 -20.99 -3.52
C LYS A 463 23.96 -22.34 -3.56
N SER A 464 25.27 -22.34 -3.84
CA SER A 464 26.09 -23.56 -3.83
C SER A 464 26.12 -24.21 -2.46
N ALA A 465 26.33 -23.43 -1.39
CA ALA A 465 26.37 -23.95 -0.03
C ALA A 465 25.05 -24.62 0.41
N LEU A 466 23.91 -24.09 -0.04
CA LEU A 466 22.60 -24.72 0.18
C LEU A 466 22.48 -26.05 -0.59
N LEU A 467 22.93 -26.11 -1.84
CA LEU A 467 22.93 -27.35 -2.62
C LEU A 467 23.82 -28.42 -1.98
N GLU A 468 25.02 -28.05 -1.54
CA GLU A 468 25.96 -28.91 -0.81
C GLU A 468 25.32 -29.45 0.49
N LEU A 469 24.62 -28.60 1.24
CA LEU A 469 23.85 -29.04 2.42
C LEU A 469 22.75 -30.04 2.05
N GLY A 470 22.05 -29.83 0.92
CA GLY A 470 21.05 -30.77 0.43
C GLY A 470 21.63 -32.12 0.03
N GLU A 471 22.84 -32.13 -0.57
CA GLU A 471 23.57 -33.35 -0.91
C GLU A 471 24.02 -34.11 0.34
N ALA A 472 24.62 -33.42 1.32
CA ALA A 472 24.94 -33.99 2.61
C ALA A 472 23.68 -34.54 3.31
N GLY A 473 22.59 -33.77 3.30
CA GLY A 473 21.31 -34.18 3.84
C GLY A 473 20.76 -35.47 3.21
N ARG A 474 20.85 -35.62 1.88
CA ARG A 474 20.44 -36.85 1.17
C ARG A 474 21.35 -38.04 1.49
N LYS A 475 22.66 -37.82 1.59
CA LYS A 475 23.62 -38.89 1.92
C LYS A 475 23.39 -39.43 3.34
N TYR A 476 23.03 -38.56 4.28
CA TYR A 476 22.81 -38.87 5.69
C TYR A 476 21.32 -38.72 6.08
N GLU A 477 20.41 -39.22 5.23
CA GLU A 477 18.96 -38.93 5.29
C GLU A 477 18.34 -39.20 6.68
N ASP A 478 18.66 -40.34 7.28
CA ASP A 478 18.10 -40.77 8.56
C ASP A 478 18.87 -40.28 9.80
N CYS A 479 20.04 -39.66 9.60
CA CYS A 479 20.93 -39.23 10.67
C CYS A 479 20.68 -37.77 11.04
N PRO A 480 20.59 -37.44 12.34
CA PRO A 480 20.64 -36.04 12.79
C PRO A 480 21.96 -35.39 12.40
N LEU A 481 21.88 -34.16 11.88
CA LEU A 481 23.04 -33.34 11.51
C LEU A 481 23.11 -32.11 12.41
N ASN A 482 24.25 -31.92 13.06
CA ASN A 482 24.54 -30.79 13.92
C ASN A 482 25.31 -29.74 13.11
N LEU A 483 24.70 -28.57 12.93
CA LEU A 483 25.28 -27.46 12.17
C LEU A 483 25.75 -26.38 13.14
N THR A 484 27.01 -25.97 13.02
CA THR A 484 27.57 -24.88 13.82
C THR A 484 27.82 -23.67 12.92
N PHE A 485 27.15 -22.55 13.21
CA PHE A 485 27.36 -21.29 12.50
C PHE A 485 28.04 -20.30 13.44
N LYS A 486 29.21 -19.80 13.03
CA LYS A 486 29.99 -18.86 13.83
C LYS A 486 30.28 -17.59 13.04
N ARG A 487 30.19 -16.45 13.71
CA ARG A 487 30.52 -15.11 13.21
C ARG A 487 31.50 -14.46 14.18
N GLU A 488 32.65 -14.03 13.66
CA GLU A 488 33.65 -13.26 14.40
C GLU A 488 33.65 -11.84 13.83
N TYR A 489 33.55 -10.82 14.67
CA TYR A 489 33.48 -9.44 14.20
C TYR A 489 34.11 -8.45 15.17
N ARG A 490 34.54 -7.30 14.63
CA ARG A 490 35.11 -6.20 15.43
C ARG A 490 34.41 -4.89 15.11
N MET A 491 34.01 -4.16 16.14
CA MET A 491 33.38 -2.83 16.01
C MET A 491 34.45 -1.74 15.88
N GLU A 492 34.11 -0.62 15.25
CA GLU A 492 35.08 0.47 14.99
C GLU A 492 35.64 1.09 16.28
N ASP A 493 34.81 1.15 17.31
CA ASP A 493 35.18 1.73 18.61
C ASP A 493 35.69 0.70 19.62
N SER A 494 35.89 -0.57 19.21
CA SER A 494 36.34 -1.65 20.08
C SER A 494 37.58 -2.34 19.54
N ALA A 495 38.59 -2.52 20.40
CA ALA A 495 39.75 -3.35 20.09
C ALA A 495 39.46 -4.86 20.24
N GLU A 496 38.35 -5.21 20.87
CA GLU A 496 37.98 -6.60 21.18
C GLU A 496 37.26 -7.26 20.00
N GLU A 497 37.71 -8.45 19.62
CA GLU A 497 37.02 -9.31 18.66
C GLU A 497 35.92 -10.09 19.38
N LEU A 498 34.68 -9.95 18.89
CA LEU A 498 33.52 -10.63 19.43
C LEU A 498 33.23 -11.88 18.60
N THR A 499 32.87 -12.96 19.28
CA THR A 499 32.44 -14.21 18.67
C THR A 499 30.98 -14.47 18.99
N GLU A 500 30.18 -14.70 17.96
CA GLU A 500 28.78 -15.09 18.04
C GLU A 500 28.62 -16.48 17.41
N ILE A 501 27.92 -17.38 18.11
CA ILE A 501 27.61 -18.73 17.62
C ILE A 501 26.09 -18.86 17.63
N LEU A 502 25.49 -19.23 16.49
CA LEU A 502 24.08 -19.55 16.45
C LEU A 502 23.87 -20.98 16.99
N PRO A 503 22.87 -21.17 17.87
CA PRO A 503 22.53 -22.47 18.43
C PRO A 503 21.89 -23.41 17.42
#